data_AF-A0A8T4E9T1-F1
#
_entry.id   AF-A0A8T4E9T1-F1
#
_cell.length_a   1.000
_cell.length_b   1.000
_cell.length_c   1.000
_cell.angle_alpha   90.00
_cell.angle_beta   90.00
_cell.angle_gamma   90.00
#
_symmetry.space_group_name_H-M   'P 1'
#
loop_
_entity.id
_entity.type
_entity.pdbx_description
1 polymer ?
#
loop_
_entity_poly.entity_id
_entity_poly.type
_entity_poly.pdbx_seq_one_letter_code
_entity_poly.pdbx_strand_id
1 'polypeptide(L)'
;MALDLTIAGTVVAFSIVLSGLLIGIGRALGSHKVEYFGREELIQAIVNAALVGAYATITLTVAQISSEMVGESACDAGDALANLECVYSGISEQVYGILTQTLAIHNLVGYYQSIVINFPEISVQPLAHLSSVSLILEGQLLFLHQLLLLSEMHIQLLSFFGPQLLTFFFPLGLIFRSFFSTRKLGGFLIALSIGLYLLYPSLVLVFPQPDFNESQVFLEEVNSNSAYTTIPIIDLNNNSVVASKLTNMSSLTNVTNTTTADFTGDLTESIQHVSSITSSLIIFVLLAPVFSLVVTLIFIKEITDIFGGEFFYSVGML
;
A
#
# COMPACT_ATOMS: atom_id res chain seq x y z
N MET A 1 13.45 -9.78 -15.14
CA MET A 1 13.76 -8.94 -16.32
C MET A 1 14.56 -9.67 -17.40
N ALA A 2 15.74 -10.25 -17.13
CA ALA A 2 16.53 -10.91 -18.19
C ALA A 2 15.80 -12.11 -18.85
N LEU A 3 15.03 -12.87 -18.07
CA LEU A 3 14.23 -14.00 -18.58
C LEU A 3 13.00 -13.56 -19.39
N ASP A 4 12.47 -12.37 -19.12
CA ASP A 4 11.23 -11.88 -19.75
C ASP A 4 11.51 -11.38 -21.17
N LEU A 5 12.67 -10.73 -21.36
CA LEU A 5 13.11 -10.25 -22.67
C LEU A 5 13.41 -11.41 -23.62
N THR A 6 13.86 -12.56 -23.11
CA THR A 6 14.12 -13.74 -23.95
C THR A 6 12.83 -14.39 -24.44
N ILE A 7 11.78 -14.44 -23.61
CA ILE A 7 10.47 -14.96 -24.03
C ILE A 7 9.85 -14.04 -25.09
N ALA A 8 9.82 -12.72 -24.87
CA ALA A 8 9.31 -11.79 -25.87
C ALA A 8 10.13 -11.86 -27.18
N GLY A 9 11.46 -11.92 -27.06
CA GLY A 9 12.37 -12.06 -28.20
C GLY A 9 12.16 -13.36 -28.99
N THR A 10 11.93 -14.49 -28.31
CA THR A 10 11.64 -15.76 -28.98
C THR A 10 10.29 -15.75 -29.71
N VAL A 11 9.24 -15.19 -29.11
CA VAL A 11 7.92 -15.07 -29.76
C VAL A 11 8.01 -14.21 -31.03
N VAL A 12 8.71 -13.07 -30.94
CA VAL A 12 8.96 -12.20 -32.10
C VAL A 12 9.77 -12.95 -33.18
N ALA A 13 10.83 -13.66 -32.80
CA ALA A 13 11.64 -14.44 -33.73
C ALA A 13 10.80 -15.53 -34.44
N PHE A 14 9.95 -16.25 -33.71
CA PHE A 14 9.03 -17.23 -34.28
C PHE A 14 8.06 -16.60 -35.27
N SER A 15 7.51 -15.42 -34.96
CA SER A 15 6.60 -14.69 -35.86
C SER A 15 7.29 -14.27 -37.17
N ILE A 16 8.54 -13.80 -37.09
CA ILE A 16 9.35 -13.45 -38.28
C ILE A 16 9.63 -14.70 -39.13
N VAL A 17 10.03 -15.80 -38.51
CA VAL A 17 10.32 -17.07 -39.20
C VAL A 17 9.07 -17.62 -39.88
N LEU A 18 7.93 -17.62 -39.19
CA LEU A 18 6.66 -18.10 -39.74
C LEU A 18 6.22 -17.24 -40.94
N SER A 19 6.36 -15.93 -40.83
CA SER A 19 6.05 -15.00 -41.93
C SER A 19 6.94 -15.24 -43.14
N GLY A 20 8.25 -15.46 -42.93
CA GLY A 20 9.19 -15.83 -43.99
C GLY A 20 8.83 -17.16 -44.69
N LEU A 21 8.42 -18.17 -43.92
CA LEU A 21 7.94 -19.45 -44.45
C LEU A 21 6.67 -19.27 -45.30
N LEU A 22 5.69 -18.49 -44.83
CA LEU A 22 4.46 -18.22 -45.57
C LEU A 22 4.72 -17.50 -46.91
N ILE A 23 5.63 -16.53 -46.93
CA ILE A 23 6.06 -15.86 -48.17
C ILE A 23 6.71 -16.87 -49.12
N GLY A 24 7.60 -17.73 -48.60
CA GLY A 24 8.25 -18.79 -49.39
C GLY A 24 7.25 -19.77 -50.01
N ILE A 25 6.30 -20.27 -49.21
CA ILE A 25 5.24 -21.18 -49.66
C ILE A 25 4.32 -20.50 -50.67
N GLY A 26 3.94 -19.24 -50.42
CA GLY A 26 3.10 -18.46 -51.34
C GLY A 26 3.73 -18.32 -52.72
N ARG A 27 5.04 -18.07 -52.78
CA ARG A 27 5.81 -18.03 -54.04
C ARG A 27 5.93 -19.40 -54.69
N ALA A 28 6.21 -20.46 -53.93
CA ALA A 28 6.34 -21.81 -54.47
C ALA A 28 5.03 -22.34 -55.08
N LEU A 29 3.88 -21.97 -54.49
CA LEU A 29 2.55 -22.37 -54.97
C LEU A 29 1.96 -21.41 -56.01
N GLY A 30 2.60 -20.27 -56.30
CA GLY A 30 2.05 -19.23 -57.16
C GLY A 30 0.77 -18.57 -56.62
N SER A 31 0.52 -18.66 -55.31
CA SER A 31 -0.68 -18.11 -54.67
C SER A 31 -0.40 -16.73 -54.09
N HIS A 32 -0.80 -15.68 -54.83
CA HIS A 32 -0.64 -14.29 -54.40
C HIS A 32 -1.33 -13.97 -53.06
N LYS A 33 -2.43 -14.67 -52.74
CA LYS A 33 -3.16 -14.47 -51.47
C LYS A 33 -2.31 -14.89 -50.26
N VAL A 34 -1.59 -16.01 -50.36
CA VAL A 34 -0.73 -16.51 -49.28
C VAL A 34 0.53 -15.64 -49.15
N GLU A 35 1.10 -15.20 -50.28
CA GLU A 35 2.24 -14.27 -50.26
C GLU A 35 1.87 -12.93 -49.61
N TYR A 36 0.71 -12.35 -49.96
CA TYR A 36 0.25 -11.09 -49.40
C TYR A 36 0.02 -11.20 -47.89
N PHE A 37 -0.65 -12.27 -47.45
CA PHE A 37 -0.82 -12.57 -46.03
C PHE A 37 0.51 -12.67 -45.28
N GLY A 38 1.49 -13.41 -45.83
CA GLY A 38 2.82 -13.52 -45.23
C GLY A 38 3.57 -12.18 -45.14
N ARG A 39 3.39 -11.28 -46.11
CA ARG A 39 3.98 -9.92 -46.07
C ARG A 39 3.33 -9.05 -44.99
N GLU A 40 2.01 -9.11 -44.85
CA GLU A 40 1.30 -8.37 -43.79
C GLU A 40 1.75 -8.84 -42.41
N GLU A 41 1.85 -10.16 -42.19
CA GLU A 41 2.34 -10.74 -40.93
C GLU A 41 3.80 -10.35 -40.65
N LEU A 42 4.67 -10.31 -41.67
CA LEU A 42 6.06 -9.88 -41.50
C LEU A 42 6.15 -8.42 -41.02
N ILE A 43 5.37 -7.52 -41.61
CA ILE A 43 5.35 -6.11 -41.19
C ILE A 43 4.86 -5.99 -39.75
N GLN A 44 3.80 -6.74 -39.38
CA GLN A 44 3.31 -6.76 -38.00
C GLN A 44 4.36 -7.32 -37.02
N ALA A 45 5.10 -8.36 -37.41
CA ALA A 45 6.16 -8.93 -36.60
C ALA A 45 7.29 -7.91 -36.34
N ILE A 46 7.69 -7.13 -37.35
CA ILE A 46 8.70 -6.06 -37.21
C ILE A 46 8.18 -4.95 -36.29
N VAL A 47 6.92 -4.53 -36.43
CA VAL A 47 6.30 -3.53 -35.55
C VAL A 47 6.25 -4.03 -34.11
N ASN A 48 5.89 -5.30 -33.89
CA ASN A 48 5.88 -5.91 -32.56
C ASN A 48 7.31 -6.00 -31.97
N ALA A 49 8.31 -6.33 -32.79
CA ALA A 49 9.72 -6.32 -32.38
C ALA A 49 10.16 -4.92 -31.91
N ALA A 50 9.82 -3.89 -32.69
CA ALA A 50 10.11 -2.50 -32.36
C ALA A 50 9.39 -2.05 -31.08
N LEU A 51 8.13 -2.45 -30.89
CA LEU A 51 7.36 -2.17 -29.66
C LEU A 51 7.98 -2.85 -28.43
N VAL A 52 8.43 -4.10 -28.54
CA VAL A 52 9.13 -4.80 -27.45
C VAL A 52 10.44 -4.10 -27.10
N GLY A 53 11.23 -3.69 -28.10
CA GLY A 53 12.48 -2.95 -27.88
C GLY A 53 12.25 -1.57 -27.25
N ALA A 54 11.26 -0.83 -27.75
CA ALA A 54 10.86 0.46 -27.18
C ALA A 54 10.38 0.28 -25.73
N TYR A 55 9.57 -0.74 -25.46
CA TYR A 55 9.11 -1.06 -24.10
C TYR A 55 10.25 -1.35 -23.14
N ALA A 56 11.19 -2.22 -23.53
CA ALA A 56 12.35 -2.53 -22.69
C ALA A 56 13.16 -1.27 -22.33
N THR A 57 13.28 -0.35 -23.29
CA THR A 57 13.91 0.95 -23.08
C THR A 57 13.09 1.82 -22.12
N ILE A 58 11.77 1.90 -22.32
CA ILE A 58 10.85 2.64 -21.45
C ILE A 58 10.92 2.11 -20.02
N THR A 59 10.86 0.79 -19.81
CA THR A 59 10.93 0.21 -18.48
C THR A 59 12.24 0.51 -17.77
N LEU A 60 13.36 0.52 -18.50
CA LEU A 60 14.66 0.90 -17.94
C LEU A 60 14.70 2.39 -17.58
N THR A 61 14.20 3.26 -18.46
CA THR A 61 14.14 4.70 -18.18
C THR A 61 13.21 5.01 -17.02
N VAL A 62 12.09 4.29 -16.89
CA VAL A 62 11.15 4.55 -15.81
C VAL A 62 11.67 3.99 -14.49
N ALA A 63 12.31 2.82 -14.47
CA ALA A 63 13.01 2.35 -13.28
C ALA A 63 14.06 3.38 -12.80
N GLN A 64 14.75 4.04 -13.73
CA GLN A 64 15.68 5.10 -13.39
C GLN A 64 14.97 6.35 -12.85
N ILE A 65 13.94 6.85 -13.53
CA ILE A 65 13.17 8.03 -13.09
C ILE A 65 12.50 7.77 -11.73
N SER A 66 11.97 6.57 -11.52
CA SER A 66 11.34 6.21 -10.25
C SER A 66 12.36 6.17 -9.12
N SER A 67 13.57 5.67 -9.36
CA SER A 67 14.65 5.72 -8.37
C SER A 67 15.04 7.16 -7.99
N GLU A 68 14.98 8.09 -8.94
CA GLU A 68 15.28 9.51 -8.70
C GLU A 68 14.11 10.23 -7.98
N MET A 69 12.86 9.89 -8.28
CA MET A 69 11.67 10.54 -7.70
C MET A 69 11.39 10.10 -6.26
N VAL A 70 11.78 8.88 -5.87
CA VAL A 70 11.51 8.36 -4.52
C VAL A 70 12.50 8.91 -3.48
N GLY A 71 13.55 9.62 -3.89
CA GLY A 71 14.58 10.17 -3.00
C GLY A 71 15.35 9.08 -2.25
N GLU A 72 16.27 9.47 -1.35
CA GLU A 72 16.84 8.55 -0.36
C GLU A 72 15.75 8.16 0.66
N SER A 73 14.75 7.41 0.22
CA SER A 73 13.81 6.77 1.13
C SER A 73 14.55 5.66 1.89
N ALA A 74 14.09 5.31 3.10
CA ALA A 74 14.70 4.27 3.93
C ALA A 74 14.78 2.87 3.25
N CYS A 75 14.12 2.73 2.11
CA CYS A 75 14.04 1.52 1.32
C CYS A 75 14.91 1.69 0.06
N ASP A 76 16.10 1.09 0.06
CA ASP A 76 17.04 1.11 -1.07
C ASP A 76 16.61 0.12 -2.19
N ALA A 77 15.29 0.04 -2.46
CA ALA A 77 14.72 -0.91 -3.40
C ALA A 77 14.60 -0.26 -4.79
N GLY A 78 15.34 -0.77 -5.76
CA GLY A 78 15.53 -0.12 -7.07
C GLY A 78 14.30 0.00 -8.01
N ASP A 79 13.07 -0.32 -7.56
CA ASP A 79 11.85 -0.20 -8.36
C ASP A 79 10.72 0.44 -7.52
N ALA A 80 9.85 1.22 -8.18
CA ALA A 80 8.71 1.91 -7.57
C ALA A 80 7.79 0.94 -6.81
N LEU A 81 7.59 -0.25 -7.36
CA LEU A 81 6.75 -1.27 -6.73
C LEU A 81 7.39 -1.81 -5.44
N ALA A 82 8.69 -2.12 -5.49
CA ALA A 82 9.42 -2.62 -4.33
C ALA A 82 9.55 -1.55 -3.23
N ASN A 83 9.72 -0.28 -3.63
CA ASN A 83 9.66 0.85 -2.72
C ASN A 83 8.30 0.98 -2.06
N LEU A 84 7.21 0.86 -2.81
CA LEU A 84 5.87 0.92 -2.24
C LEU A 84 5.62 -0.26 -1.28
N GLU A 85 6.04 -1.47 -1.63
CA GLU A 85 5.96 -2.64 -0.74
C GLU A 85 6.72 -2.40 0.56
N CYS A 86 7.94 -1.87 0.48
CA CYS A 86 8.75 -1.54 1.66
C CYS A 86 8.12 -0.44 2.52
N VAL A 87 7.55 0.60 1.91
CA VAL A 87 6.81 1.65 2.63
C VAL A 87 5.61 1.07 3.39
N TYR A 88 4.81 0.21 2.75
CA TYR A 88 3.69 -0.45 3.43
C TYR A 88 4.15 -1.39 4.56
N SER A 89 5.27 -2.08 4.37
CA SER A 89 5.86 -2.91 5.43
C SER A 89 6.29 -2.07 6.63
N GLY A 90 6.96 -0.94 6.41
CA GLY A 90 7.36 -0.02 7.48
C GLY A 90 6.14 0.58 8.20
N ILE A 91 5.11 0.97 7.45
CA ILE A 91 3.84 1.43 8.02
C ILE A 91 3.18 0.32 8.85
N SER A 92 3.18 -0.93 8.40
CA SER A 92 2.60 -2.06 9.14
C SER A 92 3.29 -2.25 10.49
N GLU A 93 4.63 -2.22 10.50
CA GLU A 93 5.42 -2.34 11.73
C GLU A 93 5.14 -1.18 12.71
N GLN A 94 5.09 0.06 12.21
CA GLN A 94 4.80 1.24 13.02
C GLN A 94 3.36 1.24 13.57
N VAL A 95 2.38 0.86 12.74
CA VAL A 95 0.97 0.69 13.16
C VAL A 95 0.86 -0.38 14.23
N TYR A 96 1.56 -1.51 14.09
CA TYR A 96 1.60 -2.53 15.12
C TYR A 96 2.22 -2.01 16.42
N GLY A 97 3.32 -1.25 16.34
CA GLY A 97 3.91 -0.56 17.49
C GLY A 97 2.87 0.29 18.24
N ILE A 98 2.18 1.18 17.54
CA ILE A 98 1.14 2.03 18.14
C ILE A 98 -0.03 1.21 18.69
N LEU A 99 -0.46 0.16 17.99
CA LEU A 99 -1.53 -0.73 18.44
C LEU A 99 -1.18 -1.35 19.79
N THR A 100 0.05 -1.86 19.95
CA THR A 100 0.50 -2.47 21.21
C THR A 100 0.59 -1.46 22.35
N GLN A 101 1.11 -0.26 22.09
CA GLN A 101 1.19 0.80 23.09
C GLN A 101 -0.21 1.29 23.50
N THR A 102 -1.11 1.47 22.54
CA THR A 102 -2.52 1.87 22.79
C THR A 102 -3.25 0.79 23.58
N LEU A 103 -2.99 -0.50 23.31
CA LEU A 103 -3.56 -1.62 24.05
C LEU A 103 -3.09 -1.65 25.51
N ALA A 104 -1.81 -1.35 25.75
CA ALA A 104 -1.28 -1.22 27.11
C ALA A 104 -1.98 -0.09 27.89
N ILE A 105 -2.16 1.09 27.26
CA ILE A 105 -2.92 2.21 27.85
C ILE A 105 -4.37 1.81 28.09
N HIS A 106 -5.02 1.15 27.13
CA HIS A 106 -6.41 0.69 27.28
C HIS A 106 -6.57 -0.27 28.47
N ASN A 107 -5.66 -1.24 28.62
CA ASN A 107 -5.67 -2.17 29.76
C ASN A 107 -5.42 -1.46 31.09
N LEU A 108 -4.53 -0.46 31.10
CA LEU A 108 -4.24 0.37 32.27
C LEU A 108 -5.46 1.18 32.69
N VAL A 109 -6.12 1.87 31.75
CA VAL A 109 -7.39 2.58 31.98
C VAL A 109 -8.46 1.61 32.47
N GLY A 110 -8.53 0.42 31.86
CA GLY A 110 -9.42 -0.68 32.23
C GLY A 110 -9.25 -1.16 33.67
N TYR A 111 -8.00 -1.25 34.12
CA TYR A 111 -7.67 -1.57 35.51
C TYR A 111 -8.14 -0.45 36.46
N TYR A 112 -7.78 0.81 36.19
CA TYR A 112 -8.11 1.93 37.09
C TYR A 112 -9.61 2.23 37.17
N GLN A 113 -10.35 2.07 36.06
CA GLN A 113 -11.81 2.20 36.11
C GLN A 113 -12.42 1.12 37.00
N SER A 114 -11.86 -0.09 37.06
CA SER A 114 -12.45 -1.20 37.81
C SER A 114 -12.22 -1.12 39.33
N ILE A 115 -11.43 -0.15 39.81
CA ILE A 115 -11.15 0.01 41.23
C ILE A 115 -12.40 0.49 41.96
N VAL A 116 -12.86 -0.35 42.89
CA VAL A 116 -13.99 -0.07 43.77
C VAL A 116 -13.50 -0.06 45.22
N ILE A 117 -13.71 1.06 45.91
CA ILE A 117 -13.39 1.19 47.32
C ILE A 117 -14.66 0.93 48.12
N ASN A 118 -14.67 -0.17 48.85
CA ASN A 118 -15.81 -0.58 49.68
C ASN A 118 -15.57 -0.13 51.12
N PHE A 119 -16.42 0.77 51.59
CA PHE A 119 -16.62 1.07 53.00
C PHE A 119 -17.76 0.20 53.54
N PRO A 120 -17.89 0.02 54.87
CA PRO A 120 -18.93 -0.84 55.46
C PRO A 120 -20.36 -0.54 54.98
N GLU A 121 -20.65 0.69 54.59
CA GLU A 121 -21.99 1.15 54.17
C GLU A 121 -22.03 1.81 52.77
N ILE A 122 -20.88 2.08 52.15
CA ILE A 122 -20.79 2.87 50.91
C ILE A 122 -19.73 2.26 49.99
N SER A 123 -20.03 2.13 48.70
CA SER A 123 -19.07 1.74 47.67
C SER A 123 -18.81 2.94 46.75
N VAL A 124 -17.55 3.28 46.52
CA VAL A 124 -17.15 4.42 45.67
C VAL A 124 -16.19 3.95 44.59
N GLN A 125 -16.46 4.34 43.35
CA GLN A 125 -15.61 4.11 42.19
C GLN A 125 -15.02 5.47 41.75
N PRO A 126 -13.84 5.85 42.26
CA PRO A 126 -13.32 7.22 42.10
C PRO A 126 -13.04 7.60 40.63
N LEU A 127 -12.79 6.60 39.77
CA LEU A 127 -12.41 6.79 38.38
C LEU A 127 -13.46 6.25 37.39
N ALA A 128 -14.74 6.24 37.77
CA ALA A 128 -15.82 5.77 36.90
C ALA A 128 -15.89 6.52 35.55
N HIS A 129 -15.47 7.78 35.50
CA HIS A 129 -15.42 8.59 34.27
C HIS A 129 -14.42 8.08 33.22
N LEU A 130 -13.45 7.25 33.61
CA LEU A 130 -12.52 6.62 32.67
C LEU A 130 -13.20 5.60 31.74
N SER A 131 -14.43 5.18 32.03
CA SER A 131 -15.22 4.34 31.13
C SER A 131 -15.42 4.95 29.75
N SER A 132 -15.65 6.26 29.66
CA SER A 132 -15.75 6.96 28.38
C SER A 132 -14.42 6.95 27.61
N VAL A 133 -13.30 7.10 28.32
CA VAL A 133 -11.95 7.04 27.73
C VAL A 133 -11.63 5.64 27.23
N SER A 134 -11.96 4.62 28.03
CA SER A 134 -11.80 3.21 27.66
C SER A 134 -12.54 2.87 26.38
N LEU A 135 -13.78 3.35 26.20
CA LEU A 135 -14.58 3.16 24.99
C LEU A 135 -13.96 3.85 23.77
N ILE A 136 -13.42 5.07 23.92
CA ILE A 136 -12.72 5.77 22.83
C ILE A 136 -11.48 4.99 22.41
N LEU A 137 -10.66 4.56 23.37
CA LEU A 137 -9.46 3.77 23.11
C LEU A 137 -9.79 2.42 22.44
N GLU A 138 -10.87 1.75 22.87
CA GLU A 138 -11.36 0.53 22.22
C GLU A 138 -11.72 0.78 20.75
N GLY A 139 -12.44 1.88 20.47
CA GLY A 139 -12.74 2.29 19.10
C GLY A 139 -11.47 2.53 18.26
N GLN A 140 -10.48 3.24 18.81
CA GLN A 140 -9.20 3.48 18.13
C GLN A 140 -8.42 2.17 17.87
N LEU A 141 -8.42 1.24 18.82
CA LEU A 141 -7.80 -0.08 18.65
C LEU A 141 -8.44 -0.86 17.49
N LEU A 142 -9.76 -0.85 17.38
CA LEU A 142 -10.47 -1.48 16.27
C LEU A 142 -10.11 -0.83 14.92
N PHE A 143 -10.04 0.50 14.86
CA PHE A 143 -9.63 1.22 13.64
C PHE A 143 -8.20 0.90 13.24
N LEU A 144 -7.24 0.96 14.18
CA LEU A 144 -5.84 0.62 13.92
C LEU A 144 -5.68 -0.82 13.45
N HIS A 145 -6.41 -1.76 14.07
CA HIS A 145 -6.40 -3.16 13.65
C HIS A 145 -6.93 -3.33 12.22
N GLN A 146 -8.03 -2.65 11.86
CA GLN A 146 -8.58 -2.70 10.50
C GLN A 146 -7.61 -2.09 9.47
N LEU A 147 -6.92 -1.00 9.81
CA LEU A 147 -5.90 -0.37 8.96
C LEU A 147 -4.68 -1.27 8.77
N LEU A 148 -4.25 -1.98 9.82
CA LEU A 148 -3.17 -2.96 9.74
C LEU A 148 -3.51 -4.08 8.76
N LEU A 149 -4.70 -4.68 8.88
CA LEU A 149 -5.17 -5.72 7.95
C LEU A 149 -5.25 -5.20 6.51
N LEU A 150 -5.70 -3.96 6.33
CA LEU A 150 -5.77 -3.34 5.01
C LEU A 150 -4.36 -3.11 4.43
N SER A 151 -3.39 -2.67 5.24
CA SER A 151 -1.99 -2.52 4.82
C SER A 151 -1.40 -3.85 4.35
N GLU A 152 -1.58 -4.92 5.13
CA GLU A 152 -1.13 -6.27 4.77
C GLU A 152 -1.78 -6.80 3.48
N MET A 153 -3.07 -6.49 3.27
CA MET A 153 -3.75 -6.81 2.01
C MET A 153 -3.10 -6.10 0.82
N HIS A 154 -2.68 -4.84 0.98
CA HIS A 154 -1.98 -4.11 -0.08
C HIS A 154 -0.61 -4.73 -0.37
N ILE A 155 0.15 -5.15 0.64
CA ILE A 155 1.44 -5.85 0.47
C ILE A 155 1.24 -7.15 -0.32
N GLN A 156 0.24 -7.96 0.04
CA GLN A 156 -0.08 -9.19 -0.68
C GLN A 156 -0.51 -8.93 -2.14
N LEU A 157 -1.26 -7.86 -2.37
CA LEU A 157 -1.70 -7.46 -3.70
C LEU A 157 -0.53 -6.96 -4.57
N LEU A 158 0.40 -6.18 -4.00
CA LEU A 158 1.59 -5.69 -4.67
C LEU A 158 2.56 -6.83 -5.01
N SER A 159 2.81 -7.74 -4.07
CA SER A 159 3.66 -8.92 -4.28
C SER A 159 3.06 -9.91 -5.29
N PHE A 160 1.74 -9.96 -5.42
CA PHE A 160 1.07 -10.71 -6.50
C PHE A 160 1.22 -10.00 -7.85
N PHE A 161 0.96 -8.69 -7.92
CA PHE A 161 0.94 -7.96 -9.18
C PHE A 161 2.33 -7.75 -9.78
N GLY A 162 3.35 -7.53 -8.97
CA GLY A 162 4.71 -7.24 -9.45
C GLY A 162 5.27 -8.24 -10.46
N PRO A 163 5.49 -9.50 -10.08
CA PRO A 163 6.04 -10.49 -10.98
C PRO A 163 5.05 -10.85 -12.10
N GLN A 164 3.75 -10.88 -11.84
CA GLN A 164 2.79 -11.42 -12.80
C GLN A 164 2.38 -10.44 -13.89
N LEU A 165 2.28 -9.14 -13.60
CA LEU A 165 1.87 -8.15 -14.60
C LEU A 165 2.85 -8.03 -15.76
N LEU A 166 4.15 -8.02 -15.46
CA LEU A 166 5.17 -7.83 -16.48
C LEU A 166 5.56 -9.16 -17.14
N THR A 167 5.66 -10.27 -16.39
CA THR A 167 6.05 -11.56 -16.95
C THR A 167 4.93 -12.27 -17.68
N PHE A 168 3.68 -12.18 -17.21
CA PHE A 168 2.56 -12.92 -17.80
C PHE A 168 1.65 -12.05 -18.68
N PHE A 169 1.09 -10.98 -18.12
CA PHE A 169 0.08 -10.18 -18.83
C PHE A 169 0.64 -9.42 -20.03
N PHE A 170 1.88 -8.92 -19.92
CA PHE A 170 2.47 -8.13 -21.00
C PHE A 170 2.79 -8.97 -22.26
N PRO A 171 3.51 -10.13 -22.18
CA PRO A 171 3.70 -10.99 -23.36
C PRO A 171 2.39 -11.54 -23.91
N LEU A 172 1.44 -11.87 -23.03
CA LEU A 172 0.11 -12.32 -23.46
C LEU A 172 -0.63 -11.23 -24.25
N GLY A 173 -0.52 -9.97 -23.83
CA GLY A 173 -1.05 -8.82 -24.56
C GLY A 173 -0.44 -8.68 -25.97
N LEU A 174 0.87 -8.90 -26.11
CA LEU A 174 1.55 -8.91 -27.41
C LEU A 174 1.09 -10.07 -28.30
N ILE A 175 0.89 -11.26 -27.74
CA ILE A 175 0.34 -12.41 -28.48
C ILE A 175 -1.09 -12.11 -28.94
N PHE A 176 -1.96 -11.56 -28.08
CA PHE A 176 -3.31 -11.19 -28.50
C PHE A 176 -3.34 -10.06 -29.53
N ARG A 177 -2.29 -9.24 -29.60
CA ARG A 177 -2.16 -8.21 -30.63
C ARG A 177 -1.89 -8.79 -32.03
N SER A 178 -1.25 -9.96 -32.14
CA SER A 178 -0.99 -10.58 -33.45
C SER A 178 -2.24 -11.14 -34.11
N PHE A 179 -3.30 -11.44 -33.35
CA PHE A 179 -4.57 -11.86 -33.92
C PHE A 179 -5.51 -10.66 -34.15
N PHE A 180 -6.01 -10.50 -35.37
CA PHE A 180 -6.93 -9.42 -35.75
C PHE A 180 -8.16 -9.30 -34.82
N SER A 181 -8.72 -10.42 -34.40
CA SER A 181 -9.93 -10.45 -33.56
C SER A 181 -9.66 -10.02 -32.10
N THR A 182 -8.49 -10.36 -31.54
CA THR A 182 -8.14 -10.06 -30.14
C THR A 182 -7.28 -8.81 -29.99
N ARG A 183 -7.07 -8.03 -31.05
CA ARG A 183 -6.18 -6.86 -31.02
C ARG A 183 -6.55 -5.83 -29.94
N LYS A 184 -7.85 -5.58 -29.72
CA LYS A 184 -8.34 -4.69 -28.65
C LYS A 184 -8.01 -5.23 -27.26
N LEU A 185 -8.21 -6.54 -27.05
CA LEU A 185 -7.87 -7.20 -25.80
C LEU A 185 -6.35 -7.17 -25.55
N GLY A 186 -5.54 -7.36 -26.59
CA GLY A 186 -4.09 -7.26 -26.49
C GLY A 186 -3.63 -5.85 -26.07
N GLY A 187 -4.20 -4.80 -26.67
CA GLY A 187 -3.94 -3.41 -26.27
C GLY A 187 -4.33 -3.14 -24.81
N PHE A 188 -5.48 -3.66 -24.38
CA PHE A 188 -5.93 -3.57 -22.99
C PHE A 188 -4.98 -4.24 -22.01
N LEU A 189 -4.52 -5.47 -22.29
CA LEU A 189 -3.57 -6.17 -21.43
C LEU A 189 -2.23 -5.44 -21.32
N ILE A 190 -1.72 -4.89 -22.44
CA ILE A 190 -0.50 -4.09 -22.45
C ILE A 190 -0.69 -2.83 -21.58
N ALA A 191 -1.79 -2.10 -21.77
CA ALA A 191 -2.11 -0.90 -21.01
C ALA A 191 -2.24 -1.20 -19.51
N LEU A 192 -2.92 -2.30 -19.17
CA LEU A 192 -3.12 -2.77 -17.80
C LEU A 192 -1.81 -3.12 -17.11
N SER A 193 -0.93 -3.87 -17.78
CA SER A 193 0.40 -4.19 -17.26
C SER A 193 1.20 -2.92 -16.96
N ILE A 194 1.24 -1.96 -17.88
CA ILE A 194 1.98 -0.71 -17.70
C ILE A 194 1.36 0.15 -16.59
N GLY A 195 0.05 0.34 -16.63
CA GLY A 195 -0.66 1.18 -15.67
C GLY A 195 -0.53 0.68 -14.24
N LEU A 196 -0.74 -0.61 -14.01
CA LEU A 196 -0.66 -1.18 -12.65
C LEU A 196 0.77 -1.37 -12.15
N TYR A 197 1.74 -1.66 -13.03
CA TYR A 197 3.14 -1.85 -12.62
C TYR A 197 3.84 -0.53 -12.32
N LEU A 198 3.56 0.51 -13.11
CA LEU A 198 4.32 1.76 -13.08
C LEU A 198 3.50 2.88 -12.47
N LEU A 199 2.35 3.20 -13.07
CA LEU A 199 1.60 4.40 -12.72
C LEU A 199 0.96 4.27 -11.33
N TYR A 200 0.37 3.11 -11.02
CA TYR A 200 -0.27 2.88 -9.73
C TYR A 200 0.68 3.08 -8.53
N PRO A 201 1.84 2.38 -8.44
CA PRO A 201 2.70 2.57 -7.28
C PRO A 201 3.29 3.99 -7.21
N SER A 202 3.67 4.57 -8.34
CA SER A 202 4.18 5.93 -8.40
C SER A 202 3.16 6.96 -7.90
N LEU A 203 1.87 6.81 -8.26
CA LEU A 203 0.82 7.74 -7.78
C LEU A 203 0.56 7.60 -6.28
N VAL A 204 0.63 6.39 -5.71
CA VAL A 204 0.48 6.20 -4.26
C VAL A 204 1.64 6.85 -3.50
N LEU A 205 2.88 6.73 -4.00
CA LEU A 205 4.06 7.33 -3.37
C LEU A 205 4.07 8.86 -3.37
N VAL A 206 3.25 9.51 -4.20
CA VAL A 206 3.10 10.98 -4.19
C VAL A 206 2.33 11.47 -2.95
N PHE A 207 1.56 10.62 -2.30
CA PHE A 207 0.83 11.00 -1.08
C PHE A 207 1.78 11.12 0.11
N PRO A 208 1.54 12.10 1.02
CA PRO A 208 2.37 12.29 2.19
C PRO A 208 2.30 11.06 3.10
N GLN A 209 3.47 10.56 3.50
CA GLN A 209 3.57 9.44 4.43
C GLN A 209 3.19 9.90 5.85
N PRO A 210 2.50 9.05 6.64
CA PRO A 210 2.21 9.36 8.04
C PRO A 210 3.51 9.42 8.85
N ASP A 211 3.63 10.41 9.73
CA ASP A 211 4.72 10.51 10.71
C ASP A 211 4.29 9.85 12.03
N PHE A 212 5.02 8.82 12.43
CA PHE A 212 4.74 8.02 13.62
C PHE A 212 5.64 8.37 14.80
N ASN A 213 6.77 9.04 14.55
CA ASN A 213 7.87 9.11 15.51
C ASN A 213 7.45 9.83 16.79
N GLU A 214 6.82 11.00 16.66
CA GLU A 214 6.34 11.80 17.79
C GLU A 214 5.35 11.03 18.67
N SER A 215 4.34 10.42 18.05
CA SER A 215 3.30 9.72 18.82
C SER A 215 3.80 8.41 19.42
N GLN A 216 4.70 7.69 18.74
CA GLN A 216 5.26 6.45 19.29
C GLN A 216 6.11 6.75 20.53
N VAL A 217 6.96 7.78 20.46
CA VAL A 217 7.77 8.23 21.60
C VAL A 217 6.87 8.66 22.76
N PHE A 218 5.82 9.45 22.48
CA PHE A 218 4.89 9.90 23.51
C PHE A 218 4.16 8.73 24.19
N LEU A 219 3.62 7.78 23.41
CA LEU A 219 2.90 6.64 23.97
C LEU A 219 3.83 5.70 24.77
N GLU A 220 5.08 5.56 24.34
CA GLU A 220 6.11 4.83 25.08
C GLU A 220 6.47 5.53 26.40
N GLU A 221 6.56 6.86 26.42
CA GLU A 221 6.77 7.65 27.63
C GLU A 221 5.62 7.46 28.63
N VAL A 222 4.37 7.51 28.17
CA VAL A 222 3.18 7.27 29.01
C VAL A 222 3.20 5.84 29.57
N ASN A 223 3.48 4.83 28.76
CA ASN A 223 3.50 3.44 29.22
C ASN A 223 4.69 3.11 30.13
N SER A 224 5.82 3.78 29.97
CA SER A 224 7.00 3.61 30.82
C SER A 224 6.94 4.46 32.11
N ASN A 225 5.96 5.36 32.23
CA ASN A 225 5.81 6.20 33.40
C ASN A 225 5.45 5.38 34.64
N SER A 226 6.40 5.30 35.58
CA SER A 226 6.24 4.57 36.84
C SER A 226 5.04 5.04 37.67
N ALA A 227 4.59 6.29 37.50
CA ALA A 227 3.41 6.83 38.16
C ALA A 227 2.12 6.06 37.78
N TYR A 228 2.04 5.50 36.58
CA TYR A 228 0.84 4.84 36.06
C TYR A 228 0.81 3.32 36.25
N THR A 229 1.93 2.73 36.70
CA THR A 229 2.02 1.29 36.99
C THR A 229 0.91 0.80 37.92
N THR A 230 0.36 -0.39 37.62
CA THR A 230 -0.73 -0.99 38.41
C THR A 230 -0.29 -1.27 39.85
N ILE A 231 -1.22 -1.21 40.79
CA ILE A 231 -0.94 -1.49 42.20
C ILE A 231 -0.83 -3.01 42.36
N PRO A 232 0.25 -3.54 42.98
CA PRO A 232 0.39 -4.96 43.26
C PRO A 232 -0.80 -5.46 44.09
N ILE A 233 -1.30 -6.66 43.78
CA ILE A 233 -2.48 -7.26 44.43
C ILE A 233 -2.39 -7.25 45.97
N ILE A 234 -1.18 -7.38 46.51
CA ILE A 234 -0.90 -7.39 47.96
C ILE A 234 -1.22 -6.04 48.61
N ASP A 235 -1.05 -4.94 47.88
CA ASP A 235 -1.22 -3.57 48.38
C ASP A 235 -2.65 -3.03 48.15
N LEU A 236 -3.49 -3.74 47.38
CA LEU A 236 -4.88 -3.31 47.12
C LEU A 236 -5.72 -3.20 48.41
N ASN A 237 -5.38 -3.96 49.45
CA ASN A 237 -6.10 -3.91 50.73
C ASN A 237 -5.61 -2.77 51.65
N ASN A 238 -4.55 -2.04 51.26
CA ASN A 238 -4.03 -0.92 52.03
C ASN A 238 -4.51 0.41 51.44
N ASN A 239 -5.58 0.95 52.02
CA ASN A 239 -6.19 2.22 51.60
C ASN A 239 -5.19 3.38 51.53
N SER A 240 -4.15 3.41 52.37
CA SER A 240 -3.14 4.47 52.35
C SER A 240 -2.22 4.40 51.12
N VAL A 241 -1.94 3.20 50.62
CA VAL A 241 -1.13 2.98 49.40
C VAL A 241 -1.95 3.30 48.16
N VAL A 242 -3.22 2.89 48.14
CA VAL A 242 -4.13 3.24 47.05
C VAL A 242 -4.34 4.75 46.97
N ALA A 243 -4.59 5.42 48.10
CA ALA A 243 -4.78 6.87 48.14
C ALA A 243 -3.51 7.64 47.75
N SER A 244 -2.33 7.21 48.18
CA SER A 244 -1.06 7.86 47.79
C SER A 244 -0.76 7.69 46.32
N LYS A 245 -1.02 6.49 45.75
CA LYS A 245 -0.88 6.25 44.30
C LYS A 245 -1.82 7.13 43.49
N LEU A 246 -3.11 7.20 43.86
CA LEU A 246 -4.09 8.08 43.21
C LEU A 246 -3.67 9.55 43.30
N THR A 247 -3.15 9.98 44.45
CA THR A 247 -2.64 11.34 44.63
C THR A 247 -1.46 11.61 43.69
N ASN A 248 -0.50 10.68 43.60
CA ASN A 248 0.66 10.79 42.71
C ASN A 248 0.26 10.87 41.22
N MET A 249 -0.81 10.19 40.81
CA MET A 249 -1.35 10.26 39.43
C MET A 249 -2.05 11.59 39.11
N SER A 250 -2.50 12.32 40.13
CA SER A 250 -3.23 13.58 40.02
C SER A 250 -2.39 14.82 40.37
N SER A 251 -1.12 14.62 40.78
CA SER A 251 -0.32 15.67 41.39
C SER A 251 0.26 16.62 40.33
N LEU A 252 -0.49 17.68 40.04
CA LEU A 252 0.02 18.91 39.39
C LEU A 252 0.94 19.69 40.35
N THR A 253 2.05 19.09 40.79
CA THR A 253 3.05 19.80 41.58
C THR A 253 3.97 20.61 40.68
N ASN A 254 3.61 21.88 40.49
CA ASN A 254 4.43 22.94 39.87
C ASN A 254 5.68 23.30 40.71
N VAL A 255 6.53 22.33 41.02
CA VAL A 255 7.76 22.54 41.78
C VAL A 255 8.94 22.08 40.93
N THR A 256 9.26 22.91 39.93
CA THR A 256 10.57 23.08 39.29
C THR A 256 11.30 21.77 38.89
N ASN A 257 11.10 21.36 37.63
CA ASN A 257 11.95 20.45 36.82
C ASN A 257 11.84 18.93 37.02
N THR A 258 10.84 18.41 37.74
CA THR A 258 10.51 16.98 37.70
C THR A 258 9.20 16.78 36.95
N THR A 259 9.19 15.85 35.99
CA THR A 259 8.02 15.47 35.18
C THR A 259 6.78 15.33 36.06
N THR A 260 5.79 16.22 35.85
CA THR A 260 4.52 16.18 36.56
C THR A 260 3.67 15.08 35.94
N ALA A 261 3.28 14.07 36.74
CA ALA A 261 2.32 13.07 36.30
C ALA A 261 0.91 13.67 36.34
N ASP A 262 0.36 13.98 35.17
CA ASP A 262 -1.06 14.30 34.99
C ASP A 262 -1.70 13.18 34.18
N PHE A 263 -2.19 12.16 34.89
CA PHE A 263 -2.76 10.99 34.24
C PHE A 263 -3.90 11.34 33.28
N THR A 264 -4.73 12.33 33.62
CA THR A 264 -5.86 12.73 32.78
C THR A 264 -5.44 13.54 31.57
N GLY A 265 -4.44 14.41 31.72
CA GLY A 265 -3.82 15.16 30.63
C GLY A 265 -3.14 14.21 29.65
N ASP A 266 -2.25 13.34 30.14
CA ASP A 266 -1.50 12.39 29.33
C ASP A 266 -2.40 11.41 28.58
N LEU A 267 -3.51 10.97 29.18
CA LEU A 267 -4.52 10.16 28.48
C LEU A 267 -5.21 10.93 27.36
N THR A 268 -5.54 12.20 27.59
CA THR A 268 -6.18 13.04 26.58
C THR A 268 -5.24 13.28 25.40
N GLU A 269 -3.98 13.58 25.68
CA GLU A 269 -2.93 13.76 24.69
C GLU A 269 -2.63 12.45 23.94
N SER A 270 -2.60 11.30 24.64
CA SER A 270 -2.48 9.97 24.01
C SER A 270 -3.59 9.72 22.99
N ILE A 271 -4.84 10.04 23.34
CA ILE A 271 -5.98 9.91 22.42
C ILE A 271 -5.83 10.85 21.23
N GLN A 272 -5.34 12.07 21.43
CA GLN A 272 -5.11 13.03 20.34
C GLN A 272 -4.03 12.53 19.38
N HIS A 273 -2.90 12.03 19.87
CA HIS A 273 -1.82 11.46 19.07
C HIS A 273 -2.29 10.24 18.26
N VAL A 274 -2.97 9.30 18.93
CA VAL A 274 -3.53 8.11 18.26
C VAL A 274 -4.56 8.53 17.19
N SER A 275 -5.45 9.48 17.50
CA SER A 275 -6.45 9.96 16.54
C SER A 275 -5.81 10.68 15.36
N SER A 276 -4.75 11.47 15.59
CA SER A 276 -4.00 12.17 14.54
C SER A 276 -3.37 11.17 13.57
N ILE A 277 -2.66 10.18 14.08
CA ILE A 277 -2.05 9.13 13.25
C ILE A 277 -3.11 8.30 12.53
N THR A 278 -4.16 7.86 13.22
CA THR A 278 -5.27 7.12 12.58
C THR A 278 -5.85 7.92 11.42
N SER A 279 -6.00 9.25 11.55
CA SER A 279 -6.50 10.09 10.45
C SER A 279 -5.54 10.13 9.26
N SER A 280 -4.23 10.27 9.49
CA SER A 280 -3.23 10.27 8.43
C SER A 280 -3.12 8.90 7.75
N LEU A 281 -3.22 7.81 8.52
CA LEU A 281 -3.27 6.44 8.01
C LEU A 281 -4.50 6.20 7.14
N ILE A 282 -5.67 6.73 7.49
CA ILE A 282 -6.87 6.60 6.64
C ILE A 282 -6.62 7.26 5.28
N ILE A 283 -5.98 8.43 5.25
CA ILE A 283 -5.65 9.10 3.98
C ILE A 283 -4.67 8.24 3.17
N PHE A 284 -3.61 7.74 3.80
CA PHE A 284 -2.56 7.03 3.08
C PHE A 284 -2.94 5.59 2.70
N VAL A 285 -3.56 4.81 3.59
CA VAL A 285 -3.84 3.38 3.39
C VAL A 285 -5.17 3.15 2.67
N LEU A 286 -6.16 4.04 2.82
CA LEU A 286 -7.47 3.88 2.20
C LEU A 286 -7.65 4.83 1.00
N LEU A 287 -7.46 6.13 1.20
CA LEU A 287 -7.81 7.12 0.18
C LEU A 287 -6.80 7.13 -0.98
N ALA A 288 -5.49 7.09 -0.68
CA ALA A 288 -4.45 7.14 -1.71
C ALA A 288 -4.53 5.96 -2.70
N PRO A 289 -4.67 4.68 -2.28
CA PRO A 289 -4.83 3.55 -3.20
C PRO A 289 -6.07 3.67 -4.08
N VAL A 290 -7.21 4.07 -3.49
CA VAL A 290 -8.46 4.22 -4.24
C VAL A 290 -8.33 5.31 -5.30
N PHE A 291 -7.78 6.47 -4.93
CA PHE A 291 -7.58 7.58 -5.86
C PHE A 291 -6.59 7.19 -6.98
N SER A 292 -5.44 6.63 -6.60
CA SER A 292 -4.42 6.17 -7.56
C SER A 292 -4.96 5.09 -8.48
N LEU A 293 -5.79 4.17 -8.00
CA LEU A 293 -6.43 3.15 -8.82
C LEU A 293 -7.39 3.77 -9.84
N VAL A 294 -8.21 4.74 -9.45
CA VAL A 294 -9.13 5.44 -10.37
C VAL A 294 -8.35 6.16 -11.48
N VAL A 295 -7.30 6.89 -11.13
CA VAL A 295 -6.46 7.58 -12.12
C VAL A 295 -5.77 6.56 -13.05
N THR A 296 -5.26 5.46 -12.49
CA THR A 296 -4.67 4.39 -13.28
C THR A 296 -5.68 3.72 -14.21
N LEU A 297 -6.94 3.52 -13.80
CA LEU A 297 -7.98 2.98 -14.69
C LEU A 297 -8.30 3.93 -15.85
N ILE A 298 -8.36 5.23 -15.61
CA ILE A 298 -8.53 6.24 -16.67
C ILE A 298 -7.36 6.17 -17.64
N PHE A 299 -6.13 6.13 -17.13
CA PHE A 299 -4.94 5.98 -17.95
C PHE A 299 -4.95 4.70 -18.78
N ILE A 300 -5.28 3.55 -18.18
CA ILE A 300 -5.39 2.27 -18.87
C ILE A 300 -6.39 2.37 -20.02
N LYS A 301 -7.54 3.02 -19.81
CA LYS A 301 -8.54 3.23 -20.86
C LYS A 301 -7.98 4.03 -22.03
N GLU A 302 -7.40 5.19 -21.78
CA GLU A 302 -6.85 6.05 -22.84
C GLU A 302 -5.72 5.37 -23.62
N ILE A 303 -4.83 4.66 -22.92
CA ILE A 303 -3.75 3.89 -23.54
C ILE A 303 -4.29 2.69 -24.33
N THR A 304 -5.34 2.04 -23.84
CA THR A 304 -6.01 0.95 -24.57
C THR A 304 -6.61 1.47 -25.87
N ASP A 305 -7.21 2.66 -25.88
CA ASP A 305 -7.75 3.25 -27.10
C ASP A 305 -6.62 3.55 -28.09
N ILE A 306 -5.51 4.16 -27.67
CA ILE A 306 -4.32 4.40 -28.51
C ILE A 306 -3.76 3.10 -29.12
N PHE A 307 -3.70 2.02 -28.34
CA PHE A 307 -3.18 0.74 -28.83
C PHE A 307 -4.22 -0.10 -29.59
N GLY A 308 -5.51 0.11 -29.35
CA GLY A 308 -6.61 -0.77 -29.75
C GLY A 308 -7.56 -0.23 -30.83
N GLY A 309 -7.63 1.08 -31.06
CA GLY A 309 -8.49 1.72 -32.05
C GLY A 309 -7.81 2.96 -32.61
N GLU A 310 -7.75 3.21 -33.92
CA GLU A 310 -8.91 3.46 -34.77
C GLU A 310 -8.67 3.14 -36.26
N PHE A 311 -7.82 2.16 -36.61
CA PHE A 311 -7.53 1.90 -38.04
C PHE A 311 -8.71 1.35 -38.88
N PHE A 312 -9.93 1.27 -38.33
CA PHE A 312 -11.12 0.77 -39.03
C PHE A 312 -12.26 1.77 -39.24
N TYR A 313 -12.16 3.04 -38.83
CA TYR A 313 -13.25 4.01 -39.06
C TYR A 313 -13.23 4.72 -40.45
N SER A 314 -12.42 4.27 -41.41
CA SER A 314 -12.29 4.95 -42.72
C SER A 314 -12.65 4.11 -43.97
N VAL A 315 -13.00 2.83 -43.84
CA VAL A 315 -13.47 2.01 -45.01
C VAL A 315 -14.98 1.82 -45.00
N GLY A 316 -15.70 2.92 -44.74
CA GLY A 316 -17.16 2.97 -44.66
C GLY A 316 -17.74 4.31 -45.12
N MET A 317 -17.12 4.93 -46.12
CA MET A 317 -17.79 5.88 -47.02
C MET A 317 -17.41 5.50 -48.46
N LEU A 318 -18.06 4.45 -48.95
CA LEU A 318 -18.33 4.23 -50.37
C LEU A 318 -19.84 4.05 -50.50
#